data_AF-A0AAU2ASE8-F1
#
_entry.id   AF-A0AAU2ASE8-F1
#
_cell.length_a   1.000
_cell.length_b   1.000
_cell.length_c   1.000
_cell.angle_alpha   90.00
_cell.angle_beta   90.00
_cell.angle_gamma   90.00
#
_symmetry.space_group_name_H-M   'P 1'
#
loop_
_entity.id
_entity.type
_entity.pdbx_description
1 polymer ?
#
loop_
_entity_poly.entity_id
_entity_poly.type
_entity_poly.pdbx_seq_one_letter_code
_entity_poly.pdbx_strand_id
1 'polypeptide(L)' 'MPSSVWQKSSYSAAHDDCVEVRTAGGLVQLRESDDADVILRTTPTKFAALLQGIKAGEFDHHAAPTT' A
#
# COMPACT_ATOMS: atom_id res chain seq x y z
N MET A 1 -14.66 -12.62 -7.44
CA MET A 1 -13.99 -13.27 -6.30
C MET A 1 -13.05 -12.25 -5.70
N PRO A 2 -13.13 -11.89 -4.41
CA PRO A 2 -12.14 -10.99 -3.81
C PRO A 2 -10.77 -11.68 -3.92
N SER A 3 -9.82 -11.03 -4.59
CA SER A 3 -8.50 -11.60 -4.85
C SER A 3 -7.75 -11.75 -3.52
N SER A 4 -7.45 -13.00 -3.15
CA SER A 4 -6.59 -13.33 -2.01
C SER A 4 -5.10 -13.22 -2.34
N VAL A 5 -4.76 -12.87 -3.58
CA VAL A 5 -3.40 -12.78 -4.10
C VAL A 5 -2.87 -11.38 -3.86
N TRP A 6 -1.62 -11.29 -3.38
CA TRP A 6 -0.91 -10.02 -3.25
C TRP A 6 -0.68 -9.40 -4.63
N GLN A 7 -1.08 -8.14 -4.76
CA GLN A 7 -0.81 -7.32 -5.93
C GLN A 7 0.33 -6.37 -5.61
N LYS A 8 1.48 -6.59 -6.25
CA LYS A 8 2.62 -5.69 -6.18
C LYS A 8 2.37 -4.45 -7.04
N SER A 9 2.87 -3.29 -6.60
CA SER A 9 2.84 -2.08 -7.41
C SER A 9 3.61 -2.26 -8.73
N SER A 10 3.14 -1.64 -9.81
CA SER A 10 3.91 -1.57 -11.07
C SER A 10 5.08 -0.58 -10.99
N TYR A 11 5.12 0.27 -9.97
CA TYR A 11 6.20 1.22 -9.72
C TYR A 11 7.34 0.62 -8.88
N SER A 12 7.18 -0.63 -8.43
CA SER A 12 8.21 -1.42 -7.79
C SER A 12 9.40 -1.64 -8.75
N ALA A 13 10.49 -0.90 -8.51
CA ALA A 13 11.74 -1.05 -9.24
C ALA A 13 12.56 -2.24 -8.72
N ALA A 14 13.81 -2.38 -9.17
CA ALA A 14 14.74 -3.40 -8.68
C ALA A 14 15.27 -3.12 -7.26
N HIS A 15 14.88 -2.00 -6.66
CA HIS A 15 15.24 -1.64 -5.30
C HIS A 15 14.03 -1.82 -4.37
N ASP A 16 14.39 -2.31 -3.18
CA ASP A 16 13.64 -2.46 -1.92
C ASP A 16 12.71 -1.25 -1.66
N ASP A 17 11.56 -1.47 -0.97
CA ASP A 17 10.40 -0.55 -0.78
C ASP A 17 9.14 -0.87 -1.62
N CYS A 18 8.94 -2.15 -1.96
CA CYS A 18 7.80 -2.56 -2.78
C CYS A 18 6.52 -2.75 -1.94
N VAL A 19 5.57 -1.81 -2.03
CA VAL A 19 4.25 -1.97 -1.40
C VAL A 19 3.39 -2.97 -2.17
N GLU A 20 2.81 -3.92 -1.43
CA GLU A 20 1.86 -4.92 -1.92
C GLU A 20 0.51 -4.81 -1.22
N VAL A 21 -0.58 -5.06 -1.96
CA VAL A 21 -1.95 -4.93 -1.46
C VAL A 21 -2.77 -6.18 -1.78
N ARG A 22 -3.67 -6.59 -0.87
CA ARG A 22 -4.71 -7.59 -1.17
C ARG A 22 -6.02 -7.32 -0.43
N THR A 23 -7.09 -7.98 -0.89
CA THR A 23 -8.35 -8.06 -0.14
C THR A 23 -8.44 -9.40 0.58
N ALA A 24 -8.71 -9.39 1.89
CA ALA A 24 -8.85 -10.62 2.66
C ALA A 24 -9.90 -10.42 3.77
N GLY A 25 -10.91 -11.30 3.82
CA GLY A 25 -11.94 -11.27 4.88
C GLY A 25 -12.69 -9.93 4.99
N GLY A 26 -12.93 -9.25 3.86
CA GLY A 26 -13.59 -7.94 3.83
C GLY A 26 -12.71 -6.75 4.21
N LEU A 27 -11.43 -6.98 4.50
CA LEU A 27 -10.45 -5.95 4.80
C LEU A 27 -9.47 -5.76 3.64
N VAL A 28 -8.80 -4.62 3.63
CA VAL A 28 -7.62 -4.35 2.82
C VAL A 28 -6.39 -4.62 3.68
N GLN A 29 -5.43 -5.36 3.12
CA GLN A 29 -4.14 -5.61 3.74
C GLN A 29 -3.04 -4.98 2.90
N LEU A 30 -2.09 -4.33 3.57
CA LEU A 30 -0.89 -3.77 2.98
C LEU A 30 0.32 -4.41 3.66
N ARG A 31 1.40 -4.61 2.90
CA ARG A 31 2.71 -4.95 3.42
C ARG A 31 3.79 -4.37 2.51
N GLU A 32 4.99 -4.30 3.03
CA GLU A 32 6.21 -4.07 2.27
C GLU A 32 6.82 -5.45 1.93
N SER A 33 7.61 -5.53 0.85
CA SER A 33 8.10 -6.80 0.31
C SER A 33 9.20 -7.43 1.17
N ASP A 34 10.08 -6.62 1.75
CA ASP A 34 11.20 -7.07 2.58
C ASP A 34 10.75 -7.36 4.02
N ASP A 35 9.75 -6.65 4.52
CA ASP A 35 9.06 -6.89 5.79
C ASP A 35 7.70 -7.60 5.60
N ALA A 36 7.71 -8.70 4.84
CA ALA A 36 6.50 -9.39 4.37
C ALA A 36 5.57 -9.94 5.48
N ASP A 37 6.08 -10.06 6.71
CA ASP A 37 5.37 -10.53 7.90
C ASP A 37 4.63 -9.39 8.63
N VAL A 38 4.98 -8.14 8.37
CA VAL A 38 4.34 -6.97 8.98
C VAL A 38 3.15 -6.54 8.11
N ILE A 39 1.96 -6.98 8.48
CA ILE A 39 0.74 -6.75 7.70
C ILE A 39 -0.14 -5.68 8.36
N LEU A 40 -0.25 -4.51 7.71
CA LEU A 40 -1.23 -3.49 8.06
C LEU A 40 -2.62 -3.92 7.56
N ARG A 41 -3.64 -3.85 8.43
CA ARG A 41 -5.04 -4.15 8.10
C ARG A 41 -5.90 -2.90 8.22
N THR A 42 -6.74 -2.65 7.24
CA THR A 42 -7.67 -1.52 7.25
C THR A 42 -8.99 -1.87 6.54
N THR A 43 -9.99 -1.00 6.68
CA THR A 43 -11.26 -1.16 5.95
C THR A 43 -11.15 -0.59 4.54
N PRO A 44 -11.96 -1.07 3.57
CA PRO A 44 -11.99 -0.51 2.22
C PRO A 44 -12.24 1.02 2.21
N THR A 45 -13.11 1.52 3.09
CA THR A 45 -13.41 2.96 3.21
C THR A 45 -12.19 3.77 3.65
N LYS A 46 -11.46 3.30 4.67
CA LYS A 46 -10.25 3.98 5.15
C LYS A 46 -9.13 3.92 4.11
N PHE A 47 -9.00 2.80 3.41
CA PHE A 47 -8.03 2.67 2.32
C PHE A 47 -8.34 3.64 1.17
N ALA A 48 -9.61 3.78 0.78
CA ALA A 48 -10.01 4.76 -0.23
C ALA A 48 -9.69 6.20 0.20
N ALA A 49 -9.96 6.56 1.46
CA ALA A 49 -9.61 7.87 2.00
C ALA A 49 -8.09 8.12 1.99
N LEU A 50 -7.28 7.11 2.37
CA LEU A 50 -5.82 7.19 2.29
C LEU A 50 -5.35 7.47 0.86
N LEU A 51 -5.87 6.73 -0.13
CA LEU A 51 -5.52 6.94 -1.54
C LEU A 51 -5.91 8.33 -2.04
N GLN A 52 -7.03 8.88 -1.56
CA GLN A 52 -7.47 10.24 -1.89
C GLN A 52 -6.50 11.28 -1.31
N GLY A 53 -6.11 11.15 -0.04
CA GLY A 53 -5.13 12.05 0.59
C GLY A 53 -3.75 12.00 -0.08
N ILE A 54 -3.27 10.79 -0.43
CA ILE A 54 -2.01 10.62 -1.19
C ILE A 54 -2.09 11.35 -2.52
N LYS A 55 -3.18 11.17 -3.29
CA LYS A 55 -3.36 11.85 -4.58
C LYS A 55 -3.50 13.36 -4.45
N ALA A 56 -3.95 13.85 -3.29
CA ALA A 56 -4.05 15.28 -2.99
C ALA A 56 -2.73 15.89 -2.49
N GLY A 57 -1.67 15.07 -2.32
CA GLY A 57 -0.38 15.52 -1.78
C GLY A 57 -0.38 15.77 -0.27
N GLU A 58 -1.41 15.30 0.46
CA GLU A 58 -1.54 15.50 1.91
C GLU A 58 -0.33 14.94 2.68
N PHE A 59 0.29 13.90 2.14
CA PHE A 59 1.39 13.16 2.76
C PHE A 59 2.77 13.46 2.15
N ASP A 60 2.89 14.44 1.23
CA ASP A 60 4.15 14.70 0.52
C ASP A 60 5.28 15.14 1.44
N HIS A 61 4.95 15.70 2.61
CA HIS A 61 5.92 16.04 3.65
C HIS A 61 6.64 14.82 4.27
N HIS A 62 6.14 13.61 4.03
CA HIS A 62 6.80 12.36 4.40
C HIS A 62 7.68 11.79 3.29
N ALA A 63 7.58 12.30 2.06
CA ALA A 63 8.49 11.90 0.99
C ALA A 63 9.87 12.53 1.24
N ALA A 64 10.93 11.73 1.15
CA ALA A 64 12.29 12.28 1.16
C ALA A 64 12.44 13.26 -0.03
N PRO A 65 13.17 14.39 0.14
CA PRO A 65 13.45 15.27 -0.99
C PRO A 65 14.21 14.48 -2.05
N THR A 66 13.66 14.44 -3.27
CA THR A 66 14.34 13.91 -4.44
C THR A 66 15.60 14.75 -4.70
N THR A 67 16.76 14.22 -4.31
CA THR A 67 18.08 14.71 -4.75
C THR A 67 18.56 13.86 -5.91
#